data_AF-A0AA37W5T7-F1
#
_entry.id   AF-A0AA37W5T7-F1
#
_cell.length_a   1.000
_cell.length_b   1.000
_cell.length_c   1.000
_cell.angle_alpha   90.00
_cell.angle_beta   90.00
_cell.angle_gamma   90.00
#
_symmetry.space_group_name_H-M   'P 1'
#
loop_
_entity.id
_entity.type
_entity.pdbx_description
1 polymer ?
#
loop_
_entity_poly.entity_id
_entity_poly.type
_entity_poly.pdbx_seq_one_letter_code
_entity_poly.pdbx_strand_id
1 'polypeptide(L)'
;MKHSTLVSLLAALPLAISAASIQQASASSDEFLKWKEQTMSSYQAYKDERDKAFTDFLKKQWKQVDTKEGEVRDTQPKPVSIPVAKPKPVEVNDLPVVEIPKKIKPIIDLPKPDITTPEPVVSTPTPKHPQPSTPIEDKKPAQQLPDFDLPQTPEPDFDQITKADPMYDQPDFDQPGFDQPDFDSPDFGKDIKPEIPELKQPAPIKIEQPITIEELPRVEDIPTPEVTPTVPPAPIVSPTPIAPPVPIVKDVTPTPPPVIVPKQPKAPVYSGKKYQFDFFGRSTIVYADKKLAASLGRTYNAKAIAKGWSDLSLSDYEPVLEQLAKISKQHNLGDWGKVQLAFALSKAMHPGDINAQSFTSWFLLVKQDYQARLAYNNAGIYLLVPAEQSLYEVTFFTFGGKRFYAVSPDGKPRYLGRVYTYDGEYPRAIVQVNMKDPLAFGDEQHYQKRTFKFKYNRQQYQVTLNVNPTRVNYLASYPQMDIDQYFVSPVDMVTANDALDLFRPMLQGKSELDAVNLLLRFVQTGFEYQTDDQQFGFENYLFAEETLTMPASDCEDRSVLFAWLVRELLGLEVVGLDYPGHIAAAVAFSKPVPGDSIAYNGKRYTITDPTYINANAGMTMPEVAGHQPKVVAIQ
;
A
#
# COMPACT_ATOMS: atom_id res chain seq x y z
N MET A 1 -39.82 63.73 -60.35
CA MET A 1 -39.62 64.87 -59.41
C MET A 1 -38.89 64.31 -58.20
N LYS A 2 -37.56 64.51 -58.15
CA LYS A 2 -36.82 65.47 -57.30
C LYS A 2 -36.59 64.99 -55.84
N HIS A 3 -35.30 64.75 -55.58
CA HIS A 3 -34.49 64.75 -54.35
C HIS A 3 -35.06 65.36 -53.05
N SER A 4 -34.64 64.81 -51.88
CA SER A 4 -33.62 65.42 -50.97
C SER A 4 -33.65 64.75 -49.58
N THR A 5 -32.60 64.09 -49.06
CA THR A 5 -31.41 64.56 -48.29
C THR A 5 -31.65 65.42 -47.03
N LEU A 6 -31.39 64.80 -45.86
CA LEU A 6 -30.40 65.10 -44.78
C LEU A 6 -30.30 66.47 -44.08
N VAL A 7 -29.75 66.41 -42.84
CA VAL A 7 -29.10 67.44 -41.95
C VAL A 7 -30.04 68.00 -40.85
N SER A 8 -29.75 68.10 -39.53
CA SER A 8 -28.64 67.73 -38.62
C SER A 8 -28.97 68.06 -37.14
N LEU A 9 -28.20 67.42 -36.23
CA LEU A 9 -27.58 67.91 -34.96
C LEU A 9 -28.31 68.09 -33.58
N LEU A 10 -27.64 67.47 -32.58
CA LEU A 10 -27.36 67.84 -31.17
C LEU A 10 -28.23 67.37 -29.97
N ALA A 11 -27.69 66.35 -29.27
CA ALA A 11 -27.24 66.30 -27.86
C ALA A 11 -28.23 66.54 -26.68
N ALA A 12 -28.45 65.50 -25.84
CA ALA A 12 -28.00 65.44 -24.42
C ALA A 12 -28.65 64.29 -23.59
N LEU A 13 -27.80 63.59 -22.80
CA LEU A 13 -28.01 62.64 -21.68
C LEU A 13 -28.58 61.20 -21.91
N PRO A 14 -27.76 60.18 -21.58
CA PRO A 14 -28.19 59.03 -20.79
C PRO A 14 -27.44 59.00 -19.45
N LEU A 15 -28.16 59.08 -18.34
CA LEU A 15 -27.61 58.91 -16.99
C LEU A 15 -28.60 58.08 -16.17
N ALA A 16 -28.77 56.80 -16.55
CA ALA A 16 -29.55 55.85 -15.78
C ALA A 16 -29.29 54.37 -16.13
N ILE A 17 -28.11 53.96 -16.62
CA ILE A 17 -27.79 52.53 -16.77
C ILE A 17 -26.30 52.30 -16.49
N SER A 18 -25.89 52.38 -15.22
CA SER A 18 -24.61 51.81 -14.76
C SER A 18 -24.62 51.29 -13.32
N ALA A 19 -25.76 51.31 -12.63
CA ALA A 19 -25.87 50.73 -11.28
C ALA A 19 -26.37 49.28 -11.26
N ALA A 20 -27.23 48.88 -12.21
CA ALA A 20 -27.89 47.57 -12.17
C ALA A 20 -26.97 46.38 -12.52
N SER A 21 -25.95 46.57 -13.36
CA SER A 21 -25.06 45.48 -13.79
C SER A 21 -23.92 45.17 -12.81
N ILE A 22 -23.66 46.04 -11.84
CA ILE A 22 -22.65 45.81 -10.78
C ILE A 22 -23.28 45.09 -9.57
N GLN A 23 -24.57 45.32 -9.31
CA GLN A 23 -25.30 44.71 -8.19
C GLN A 23 -25.60 43.21 -8.37
N GLN A 24 -25.74 42.74 -9.60
CA GLN A 24 -26.05 41.33 -9.87
C GLN A 24 -24.81 40.42 -9.77
N ALA A 25 -23.62 40.94 -10.10
CA ALA A 25 -22.35 40.23 -9.91
C ALA A 25 -21.93 40.18 -8.43
N SER A 26 -22.13 41.27 -7.68
CA SER A 26 -21.86 41.29 -6.23
C SER A 26 -22.81 40.37 -5.46
N ALA A 27 -24.11 40.35 -5.81
CA ALA A 27 -25.09 39.48 -5.16
C ALA A 27 -24.76 37.98 -5.32
N SER A 28 -24.30 37.55 -6.50
CA SER A 28 -23.88 36.15 -6.72
C SER A 28 -22.62 35.76 -5.93
N SER A 29 -21.69 36.70 -5.75
CA SER A 29 -20.50 36.52 -4.91
C SER A 29 -20.87 36.49 -3.42
N ASP A 30 -21.79 37.36 -3.00
CA ASP A 30 -22.27 37.43 -1.62
C ASP A 30 -23.10 36.20 -1.23
N GLU A 31 -23.93 35.69 -2.14
CA GLU A 31 -24.67 34.44 -1.96
C GLU A 31 -23.74 33.24 -1.90
N PHE A 32 -22.71 33.17 -2.76
CA PHE A 32 -21.69 32.13 -2.70
C PHE A 32 -20.89 32.19 -1.39
N LEU A 33 -20.50 33.38 -0.93
CA LEU A 33 -19.78 33.55 0.34
C LEU A 33 -20.65 33.15 1.53
N LYS A 34 -21.94 33.53 1.54
CA LYS A 34 -22.90 33.10 2.58
C LYS A 34 -23.14 31.61 2.56
N TRP A 35 -23.34 31.00 1.37
CA TRP A 35 -23.48 29.56 1.22
C TRP A 35 -22.22 28.84 1.73
N LYS A 36 -21.03 29.34 1.38
CA LYS A 36 -19.74 28.80 1.85
C LYS A 36 -19.63 28.90 3.37
N GLU A 37 -19.95 30.05 3.96
CA GLU A 37 -19.91 30.26 5.41
C GLU A 37 -20.92 29.36 6.13
N GLN A 38 -22.15 29.26 5.62
CA GLN A 38 -23.20 28.38 6.16
C GLN A 38 -22.82 26.90 6.03
N THR A 39 -22.23 26.49 4.91
CA THR A 39 -21.75 25.12 4.68
C THR A 39 -20.59 24.79 5.62
N MET A 40 -19.63 25.71 5.79
CA MET A 40 -18.53 25.53 6.74
C MET A 40 -19.01 25.48 8.19
N SER A 41 -19.98 26.32 8.56
CA SER A 41 -20.57 26.35 9.90
C SER A 41 -21.36 25.08 10.22
N SER A 42 -22.22 24.64 9.30
CA SER A 42 -22.97 23.37 9.44
C SER A 42 -22.04 22.15 9.47
N TYR A 43 -20.98 22.15 8.66
CA TYR A 43 -19.94 21.12 8.73
C TYR A 43 -19.21 21.11 10.07
N GLN A 44 -18.89 22.29 10.63
CA GLN A 44 -18.29 22.38 11.96
C GLN A 44 -19.23 21.87 13.05
N ALA A 45 -20.50 22.30 13.05
CA ALA A 45 -21.49 21.86 14.03
C ALA A 45 -21.70 20.33 13.99
N TYR A 46 -21.72 19.75 12.80
CA TYR A 46 -21.81 18.31 12.59
C TYR A 46 -20.59 17.55 13.16
N LYS A 47 -19.37 18.08 13.01
CA LYS A 47 -18.18 17.50 13.64
C LYS A 47 -18.26 17.60 15.16
N ASP A 48 -18.62 18.77 15.68
CA ASP A 48 -18.70 19.03 17.11
C ASP A 48 -19.73 18.11 17.80
N GLU A 49 -20.88 17.89 17.16
CA GLU A 49 -21.90 16.96 17.65
C GLU A 49 -21.37 15.52 17.75
N ARG A 50 -20.66 15.06 16.73
CA ARG A 50 -20.06 13.70 16.70
C ARG A 50 -18.94 13.53 17.71
N ASP A 51 -18.08 14.54 17.80
CA ASP A 51 -17.01 14.56 18.78
C ASP A 51 -17.55 14.57 20.21
N LYS A 52 -18.63 15.31 20.46
CA LYS A 52 -19.34 15.31 21.74
C LYS A 52 -19.98 13.95 22.02
N ALA A 53 -20.71 13.37 21.05
CA ALA A 53 -21.35 12.07 21.20
C ALA A 53 -20.31 10.97 21.49
N PHE A 54 -19.18 10.98 20.77
CA PHE A 54 -18.10 10.02 21.00
C PHE A 54 -17.38 10.26 22.33
N THR A 55 -17.20 11.52 22.74
CA THR A 55 -16.70 11.86 24.08
C THR A 55 -17.60 11.27 25.17
N ASP A 56 -18.91 11.40 25.03
CA ASP A 56 -19.88 10.87 26.01
C ASP A 56 -19.95 9.33 25.98
N PHE A 57 -19.78 8.72 24.80
CA PHE A 57 -19.57 7.29 24.65
C PHE A 57 -18.32 6.82 25.42
N LEU A 58 -17.16 7.46 25.19
CA LEU A 58 -15.89 7.13 25.86
C LEU A 58 -15.92 7.37 27.38
N LYS A 59 -16.86 8.14 27.92
CA LYS A 59 -17.02 8.26 29.38
C LYS A 59 -17.68 7.03 30.01
N LYS A 60 -18.51 6.31 29.24
CA LYS A 60 -19.46 5.32 29.78
C LYS A 60 -19.19 3.90 29.31
N GLN A 61 -18.68 3.72 28.09
CA GLN A 61 -18.65 2.43 27.42
C GLN A 61 -17.24 1.86 27.44
N TRP A 62 -16.92 1.08 28.47
CA TRP A 62 -15.70 0.27 28.53
C TRP A 62 -16.03 -1.12 29.03
N LYS A 63 -15.50 -2.11 28.33
CA LYS A 63 -15.62 -3.53 28.65
C LYS A 63 -14.23 -4.06 28.91
N GLN A 64 -14.11 -4.86 29.96
CA GLN A 64 -12.88 -5.58 30.22
C GLN A 64 -12.78 -6.76 29.26
N VAL A 65 -11.64 -6.92 28.61
CA VAL A 65 -11.36 -8.02 27.68
C VAL A 65 -10.00 -8.62 28.00
N ASP A 66 -9.90 -9.94 27.86
CA ASP A 66 -8.62 -10.64 27.88
C ASP A 66 -8.08 -10.67 26.45
N THR A 67 -6.85 -10.19 26.28
CA THR A 67 -6.13 -10.28 25.00
C THR A 67 -5.52 -11.66 24.82
N LYS A 68 -5.39 -12.06 23.56
CA LYS A 68 -4.65 -13.25 23.13
C LYS A 68 -3.25 -12.83 22.73
N GLU A 69 -2.28 -13.66 23.07
CA GLU A 69 -0.94 -13.56 22.51
C GLU A 69 -1.00 -13.68 20.97
N GLY A 70 0.05 -13.18 20.31
CA GLY A 70 0.17 -13.33 18.87
C GLY A 70 0.19 -14.81 18.50
N GLU A 71 -0.46 -15.15 17.40
CA GLU A 71 -0.35 -16.50 16.86
C GLU A 71 1.07 -16.69 16.32
N VAL A 72 1.67 -17.85 16.60
CA VAL A 72 2.95 -18.27 16.02
C VAL A 72 2.63 -18.98 14.70
N ARG A 73 3.16 -18.50 13.58
CA ARG A 73 2.93 -19.09 12.25
C ARG A 73 3.64 -20.44 12.13
N ASP A 74 4.94 -20.44 12.42
CA ASP A 74 5.82 -21.60 12.31
C ASP A 74 6.09 -22.24 13.66
N THR A 75 5.57 -23.45 13.84
CA THR A 75 5.76 -24.21 15.10
C THR A 75 6.88 -25.23 15.01
N GLN A 76 7.40 -25.48 13.81
CA GLN A 76 8.51 -26.40 13.57
C GLN A 76 9.76 -25.60 13.22
N PRO A 77 10.92 -25.92 13.81
CA PRO A 77 12.14 -25.18 13.54
C PRO A 77 12.61 -25.41 12.09
N LYS A 78 13.13 -24.36 11.47
CA LYS A 78 13.78 -24.42 10.16
C LYS A 78 15.11 -25.19 10.24
N PRO A 79 15.51 -25.87 9.15
CA PRO A 79 16.77 -26.63 9.13
C PRO A 79 17.99 -25.69 9.17
N VAL A 80 18.82 -25.80 10.21
CA VAL A 80 20.05 -24.99 10.34
C VAL A 80 21.07 -25.27 9.24
N SER A 81 21.06 -26.47 8.67
CA SER A 81 21.91 -26.86 7.54
C SER A 81 21.04 -27.28 6.37
N ILE A 82 21.32 -26.70 5.20
CA ILE A 82 20.59 -27.04 3.98
C ILE A 82 21.27 -28.16 3.20
N PRO A 83 20.50 -29.07 2.60
CA PRO A 83 21.05 -30.18 1.84
C PRO A 83 21.63 -29.73 0.51
N VAL A 84 22.58 -30.51 0.01
CA VAL A 84 23.24 -30.28 -1.28
C VAL A 84 22.97 -31.48 -2.19
N ALA A 85 22.30 -31.24 -3.31
CA ALA A 85 22.08 -32.23 -4.34
C ALA A 85 23.41 -32.65 -4.99
N LYS A 86 23.54 -33.94 -5.26
CA LYS A 86 24.70 -34.47 -5.99
C LYS A 86 24.64 -33.93 -7.43
N PRO A 87 25.74 -33.36 -7.96
CA PRO A 87 25.75 -32.87 -9.33
C PRO A 87 25.46 -34.02 -10.30
N LYS A 88 24.46 -33.85 -11.18
CA LYS A 88 24.27 -34.76 -12.32
C LYS A 88 25.51 -34.65 -13.23
N PRO A 89 26.06 -35.78 -13.73
CA PRO A 89 27.06 -35.74 -14.78
C PRO A 89 26.50 -34.92 -15.96
N VAL A 90 27.20 -33.87 -16.36
CA VAL A 90 26.81 -33.08 -17.53
C VAL A 90 27.09 -33.93 -18.76
N GLU A 91 26.04 -34.37 -19.47
CA GLU A 91 26.20 -34.89 -20.82
C GLU A 91 26.81 -33.79 -21.69
N VAL A 92 28.02 -34.04 -22.20
CA VAL A 92 28.71 -33.15 -23.13
C VAL A 92 28.03 -33.29 -24.48
N ASN A 93 26.91 -32.59 -24.66
CA ASN A 93 26.35 -32.37 -25.99
C ASN A 93 26.89 -31.02 -26.48
N ASP A 94 27.73 -31.07 -27.50
CA ASP A 94 28.31 -29.92 -28.19
C ASP A 94 27.19 -29.02 -28.74
N LEU A 95 26.77 -28.02 -27.95
CA LEU A 95 25.90 -26.93 -28.40
C LEU A 95 26.77 -25.77 -28.92
N PRO A 96 26.30 -25.06 -29.96
CA PRO A 96 27.11 -24.09 -30.68
C PRO A 96 27.49 -22.90 -29.80
N VAL A 97 28.72 -22.43 -29.96
CA VAL A 97 29.26 -21.23 -29.33
C VAL A 97 28.45 -20.02 -29.79
N VAL A 98 27.63 -19.45 -28.90
CA VAL A 98 27.00 -18.14 -29.12
C VAL A 98 28.07 -17.08 -28.85
N GLU A 99 28.48 -16.34 -29.89
CA GLU A 99 29.39 -15.21 -29.75
C GLU A 99 28.73 -14.09 -28.93
N ILE A 100 29.37 -13.74 -27.82
CA ILE A 100 29.02 -12.58 -26.99
C ILE A 100 29.45 -11.30 -27.74
N PRO A 101 28.58 -10.26 -27.89
CA PRO A 101 29.01 -8.99 -28.44
C PRO A 101 30.15 -8.38 -27.62
N LYS A 102 31.24 -8.01 -28.31
CA LYS A 102 32.47 -7.48 -27.72
C LYS A 102 32.23 -6.18 -26.93
N LYS A 103 32.83 -6.13 -25.74
CA LYS A 103 33.01 -4.97 -24.85
C LYS A 103 33.27 -3.65 -25.59
N ILE A 104 32.54 -2.61 -25.18
CA ILE A 104 32.91 -1.20 -25.35
C ILE A 104 34.15 -0.91 -24.48
N LYS A 105 35.10 -0.15 -25.01
CA LYS A 105 36.41 0.16 -24.38
C LYS A 105 36.25 1.01 -23.10
N PRO A 106 37.16 0.85 -22.11
CA PRO A 106 37.16 1.65 -20.88
C PRO A 106 37.80 3.03 -21.10
N ILE A 107 37.29 4.06 -20.43
CA ILE A 107 37.89 5.40 -20.36
C ILE A 107 37.93 5.89 -18.91
N ILE A 108 39.17 6.16 -18.47
CA ILE A 108 39.68 6.98 -17.36
C ILE A 108 39.71 6.37 -15.94
N ASP A 109 40.97 6.13 -15.53
CA ASP A 109 41.48 5.90 -14.18
C ASP A 109 41.39 7.19 -13.34
N LEU A 110 40.87 7.11 -12.12
CA LEU A 110 40.97 8.15 -11.10
C LEU A 110 41.40 7.51 -9.75
N PRO A 111 42.27 8.18 -8.98
CA PRO A 111 43.10 7.55 -7.97
C PRO A 111 42.35 7.17 -6.68
N LYS A 112 42.81 6.08 -6.06
CA LYS A 112 42.35 5.58 -4.75
C LYS A 112 42.60 6.62 -3.63
N PRO A 113 41.62 6.90 -2.76
CA PRO A 113 41.87 7.55 -1.49
C PRO A 113 42.31 6.54 -0.42
N ASP A 114 43.37 6.90 0.29
CA ASP A 114 43.94 6.22 1.45
C ASP A 114 43.03 6.41 2.67
N ILE A 115 42.70 5.32 3.38
CA ILE A 115 41.86 5.34 4.57
C ILE A 115 42.78 5.18 5.77
N THR A 116 43.06 6.27 6.47
CA THR A 116 43.57 6.24 7.85
C THR A 116 42.53 6.83 8.80
N THR A 117 42.32 6.09 9.88
CA THR A 117 41.42 6.28 11.04
C THR A 117 41.48 7.67 11.70
N PRO A 118 40.37 8.21 12.24
CA PRO A 118 40.40 9.39 13.10
C PRO A 118 40.03 9.09 14.56
N GLU A 119 40.78 9.71 15.48
CA GLU A 119 40.40 10.11 16.85
C GLU A 119 41.31 11.31 17.26
N PRO A 120 41.00 12.17 18.26
CA PRO A 120 39.88 13.12 18.23
C PRO A 120 40.24 14.56 18.73
N VAL A 121 39.25 15.48 18.61
CA VAL A 121 38.98 16.74 19.38
C VAL A 121 39.82 18.04 19.17
N VAL A 122 39.11 19.17 18.99
CA VAL A 122 39.21 20.49 19.71
C VAL A 122 39.18 21.78 18.83
N SER A 123 38.07 22.52 18.98
CA SER A 123 37.80 23.99 18.99
C SER A 123 38.29 25.00 17.91
N THR A 124 37.30 25.64 17.24
CA THR A 124 37.02 27.10 16.93
C THR A 124 38.16 28.14 16.73
N PRO A 125 37.98 29.31 16.04
CA PRO A 125 36.74 30.01 15.67
C PRO A 125 36.67 30.63 14.22
N THR A 126 35.51 31.23 13.93
CA THR A 126 35.01 31.93 12.71
C THR A 126 35.85 33.15 12.27
N PRO A 127 35.74 33.63 11.00
CA PRO A 127 34.85 34.77 10.73
C PRO A 127 34.20 34.90 9.32
N LYS A 128 32.96 35.45 9.36
CA LYS A 128 32.27 36.47 8.52
C LYS A 128 32.00 36.28 7.00
N HIS A 129 30.70 36.41 6.70
CA HIS A 129 30.03 36.68 5.41
C HIS A 129 30.57 37.88 4.61
N PRO A 130 30.36 37.88 3.28
CA PRO A 130 29.47 38.87 2.67
C PRO A 130 28.41 38.30 1.70
N GLN A 131 27.32 39.07 1.53
CA GLN A 131 26.15 38.85 0.66
C GLN A 131 26.36 39.44 -0.78
N PRO A 132 25.42 39.21 -1.72
CA PRO A 132 25.73 38.93 -3.14
C PRO A 132 25.48 40.09 -4.11
N SER A 133 26.12 40.01 -5.28
CA SER A 133 25.82 40.84 -6.46
C SER A 133 25.11 40.03 -7.56
N THR A 134 24.24 40.75 -8.27
CA THR A 134 23.27 40.35 -9.30
C THR A 134 23.87 39.74 -10.58
N PRO A 135 23.12 38.90 -11.34
CA PRO A 135 23.64 38.23 -12.53
C PRO A 135 23.36 38.99 -13.84
N ILE A 136 24.29 38.83 -14.78
CA ILE A 136 24.28 39.31 -16.16
C ILE A 136 23.60 38.26 -17.07
N GLU A 137 22.92 38.80 -18.07
CA GLU A 137 22.17 38.16 -19.14
C GLU A 137 23.08 37.45 -20.17
N ASP A 138 22.58 36.32 -20.70
CA ASP A 138 22.34 36.06 -22.13
C ASP A 138 22.92 34.78 -22.79
N LYS A 139 21.97 34.02 -23.38
CA LYS A 139 21.98 33.14 -24.57
C LYS A 139 22.70 31.79 -24.64
N LYS A 140 21.89 30.72 -24.85
CA LYS A 140 22.04 29.74 -25.97
C LYS A 140 20.74 28.91 -26.19
N PRO A 141 20.58 28.07 -27.24
CA PRO A 141 19.46 28.13 -28.18
C PRO A 141 18.54 26.88 -28.16
N ALA A 142 17.46 26.98 -28.91
CA ALA A 142 16.40 25.99 -29.10
C ALA A 142 16.83 24.73 -29.87
N GLN A 143 16.28 23.58 -29.48
CA GLN A 143 16.00 22.42 -30.35
C GLN A 143 14.68 21.73 -29.92
N GLN A 144 13.90 21.36 -30.93
CA GLN A 144 12.53 20.82 -30.90
C GLN A 144 12.47 19.36 -30.40
N LEU A 145 11.33 19.00 -29.80
CA LEU A 145 10.84 17.63 -29.58
C LEU A 145 9.47 17.47 -30.26
N PRO A 146 9.10 16.25 -30.70
CA PRO A 146 7.96 16.00 -31.59
C PRO A 146 6.61 15.87 -30.87
N ASP A 147 5.55 16.16 -31.63
CA ASP A 147 4.13 16.06 -31.28
C ASP A 147 3.70 14.62 -30.95
N PHE A 148 2.88 14.47 -29.90
CA PHE A 148 2.11 13.28 -29.59
C PHE A 148 0.63 13.65 -29.46
N ASP A 149 -0.20 13.12 -30.36
CA ASP A 149 -1.65 13.21 -30.33
C ASP A 149 -2.23 12.41 -29.15
N LEU A 150 -3.12 13.05 -28.38
CA LEU A 150 -3.96 12.41 -27.35
C LEU A 150 -5.43 12.38 -27.81
N PRO A 151 -6.16 11.27 -27.59
CA PRO A 151 -7.55 11.15 -28.01
C PRO A 151 -8.51 11.95 -27.12
N GLN A 152 -9.46 12.63 -27.74
CA GLN A 152 -10.55 13.34 -27.07
C GLN A 152 -11.60 12.35 -26.55
N THR A 153 -11.96 12.49 -25.27
CA THR A 153 -13.15 11.87 -24.66
C THR A 153 -14.26 12.93 -24.55
N PRO A 154 -15.53 12.57 -24.76
CA PRO A 154 -16.63 13.53 -24.73
C PRO A 154 -17.02 13.92 -23.29
N GLU A 155 -17.18 15.22 -23.06
CA GLU A 155 -17.75 15.80 -21.84
C GLU A 155 -19.25 15.45 -21.71
N PRO A 156 -19.77 15.21 -20.49
CA PRO A 156 -21.20 15.00 -20.28
C PRO A 156 -21.96 16.33 -20.23
N ASP A 157 -23.07 16.35 -20.98
CA ASP A 157 -24.08 17.41 -21.04
C ASP A 157 -24.88 17.49 -19.72
N PHE A 158 -24.81 18.64 -19.05
CA PHE A 158 -25.51 18.93 -17.78
C PHE A 158 -26.57 20.01 -18.00
N ASP A 159 -27.55 19.74 -18.85
CA ASP A 159 -28.81 20.51 -18.89
C ASP A 159 -30.02 19.58 -18.85
N GLN A 160 -30.38 19.11 -17.64
CA GLN A 160 -31.76 18.82 -17.22
C GLN A 160 -31.79 18.23 -15.80
N ILE A 161 -31.92 19.08 -14.78
CA ILE A 161 -32.50 18.67 -13.49
C ILE A 161 -33.60 19.67 -13.14
N THR A 162 -34.83 19.18 -13.21
CA THR A 162 -36.05 19.86 -12.82
C THR A 162 -36.15 19.95 -11.30
N LYS A 163 -36.62 21.11 -10.81
CA LYS A 163 -36.90 21.38 -9.40
C LYS A 163 -37.92 20.39 -8.84
N ALA A 164 -37.50 19.57 -7.89
CA ALA A 164 -38.36 18.93 -6.91
C ALA A 164 -37.62 18.89 -5.57
N ASP A 165 -38.13 19.64 -4.59
CA ASP A 165 -37.64 19.62 -3.22
C ASP A 165 -37.91 18.24 -2.58
N PRO A 166 -36.93 17.56 -1.97
CA PRO A 166 -37.21 16.48 -1.06
C PRO A 166 -37.45 17.04 0.34
N MET A 167 -38.72 17.08 0.73
CA MET A 167 -39.16 17.23 2.13
C MET A 167 -38.66 15.99 2.89
N TYR A 168 -37.73 16.15 3.83
CA TYR A 168 -37.35 15.09 4.75
C TYR A 168 -38.26 15.18 5.98
N ASP A 169 -39.08 14.15 6.16
CA ASP A 169 -39.88 13.92 7.37
C ASP A 169 -38.97 13.80 8.59
N GLN A 170 -39.26 14.61 9.62
CA GLN A 170 -38.70 14.43 10.96
C GLN A 170 -39.36 13.20 11.61
N PRO A 171 -38.61 12.26 12.20
CA PRO A 171 -39.21 11.29 13.09
C PRO A 171 -39.51 11.94 14.45
N ASP A 172 -40.80 11.93 14.79
CA ASP A 172 -41.34 12.23 16.11
C ASP A 172 -40.95 11.11 17.09
N PHE A 173 -40.25 11.47 18.16
CA PHE A 173 -39.94 10.55 19.26
C PHE A 173 -40.58 11.06 20.54
N ASP A 174 -41.82 10.60 20.75
CA ASP A 174 -42.44 10.57 22.07
C ASP A 174 -41.56 9.78 23.04
N GLN A 175 -41.22 10.43 24.16
CA GLN A 175 -40.53 9.82 25.29
C GLN A 175 -41.43 8.83 26.02
N PRO A 176 -40.91 7.67 26.46
CA PRO A 176 -41.33 7.07 27.70
C PRO A 176 -40.29 7.37 28.78
N GLY A 177 -40.74 8.07 29.83
CA GLY A 177 -39.98 8.21 31.07
C GLY A 177 -39.72 6.85 31.70
N PHE A 178 -38.49 6.62 32.12
CA PHE A 178 -38.13 5.51 33.00
C PHE A 178 -37.23 6.01 34.12
N ASP A 179 -37.64 5.64 35.32
CA ASP A 179 -37.05 5.95 36.61
C ASP A 179 -35.59 5.53 36.71
N GLN A 180 -34.81 6.34 37.42
CA GLN A 180 -33.45 6.01 37.84
C GLN A 180 -33.47 4.81 38.79
N PRO A 181 -32.55 3.85 38.64
CA PRO A 181 -32.02 3.12 39.78
C PRO A 181 -30.71 3.76 40.23
N ASP A 182 -30.73 4.22 41.47
CA ASP A 182 -29.56 4.57 42.27
C ASP A 182 -28.76 3.29 42.53
N PHE A 183 -27.47 3.27 42.20
CA PHE A 183 -26.57 2.18 42.60
C PHE A 183 -25.25 2.75 43.09
N ASP A 184 -25.20 2.84 44.42
CA ASP A 184 -23.98 2.92 45.20
C ASP A 184 -23.00 1.81 44.80
N SER A 185 -21.73 2.19 44.77
CA SER A 185 -20.59 1.29 44.57
C SER A 185 -20.49 0.29 45.74
N PRO A 186 -20.31 -1.02 45.49
CA PRO A 186 -19.84 -1.91 46.53
C PRO A 186 -18.31 -2.02 46.51
N ASP A 187 -17.72 -1.62 47.62
CA ASP A 187 -16.41 -2.05 48.11
C ASP A 187 -16.48 -3.54 48.48
N PHE A 188 -15.60 -4.38 47.92
CA PHE A 188 -15.33 -5.71 48.45
C PHE A 188 -13.87 -6.12 48.23
N GLY A 189 -13.05 -5.84 49.24
CA GLY A 189 -12.02 -6.78 49.65
C GLY A 189 -12.67 -7.96 50.38
N LYS A 190 -12.58 -9.16 49.80
CA LYS A 190 -12.46 -10.46 50.50
C LYS A 190 -12.30 -11.60 49.51
N ASP A 191 -11.28 -12.42 49.78
CA ASP A 191 -10.90 -13.60 49.03
C ASP A 191 -12.05 -14.61 48.90
N ILE A 192 -12.38 -14.97 47.66
CA ILE A 192 -13.18 -16.15 47.35
C ILE A 192 -12.45 -16.94 46.25
N LYS A 193 -11.98 -18.13 46.63
CA LYS A 193 -11.38 -19.14 45.77
C LYS A 193 -12.50 -19.82 44.95
N PRO A 194 -12.46 -19.88 43.61
CA PRO A 194 -13.45 -20.65 42.85
C PRO A 194 -13.04 -22.11 42.75
N GLU A 195 -13.95 -23.01 43.15
CA GLU A 195 -13.98 -24.42 42.76
C GLU A 195 -14.35 -24.55 41.28
N ILE A 196 -13.60 -25.38 40.56
CA ILE A 196 -13.81 -25.72 39.14
C ILE A 196 -14.81 -26.89 39.07
N PRO A 197 -15.95 -26.77 38.37
CA PRO A 197 -16.77 -27.93 38.05
C PRO A 197 -16.15 -28.70 36.88
N GLU A 198 -15.88 -29.98 37.12
CA GLU A 198 -15.36 -30.96 36.17
C GLU A 198 -16.37 -31.22 35.03
N LEU A 199 -16.02 -30.78 33.81
CA LEU A 199 -16.80 -31.04 32.59
C LEU A 199 -16.59 -32.48 32.12
N LYS A 200 -17.63 -33.31 32.24
CA LYS A 200 -17.67 -34.66 31.67
C LYS A 200 -17.56 -34.61 30.15
N GLN A 201 -16.59 -35.35 29.61
CA GLN A 201 -16.41 -35.59 28.18
C GLN A 201 -17.67 -36.22 27.55
N PRO A 202 -18.13 -35.74 26.39
CA PRO A 202 -19.16 -36.46 25.62
C PRO A 202 -18.54 -37.67 24.93
N ALA A 203 -19.29 -38.78 24.93
CA ALA A 203 -18.92 -40.04 24.29
C ALA A 203 -18.81 -39.89 22.74
N PRO A 204 -17.95 -40.69 22.08
CA PRO A 204 -17.74 -40.61 20.64
C PRO A 204 -18.97 -41.08 19.85
N ILE A 205 -19.41 -40.25 18.91
CA ILE A 205 -20.45 -40.59 17.93
C ILE A 205 -19.85 -41.54 16.90
N LYS A 206 -20.43 -42.73 16.82
CA LYS A 206 -20.11 -43.77 15.83
C LYS A 206 -20.84 -43.41 14.53
N ILE A 207 -20.11 -43.03 13.49
CA ILE A 207 -20.69 -42.85 12.15
C ILE A 207 -20.52 -44.17 11.39
N GLU A 208 -21.65 -44.81 11.10
CA GLU A 208 -21.76 -46.01 10.28
C GLU A 208 -21.62 -45.69 8.78
N GLN A 209 -21.39 -46.75 8.02
CA GLN A 209 -20.92 -46.86 6.63
C GLN A 209 -21.74 -46.12 5.54
N PRO A 210 -21.16 -45.91 4.33
CA PRO A 210 -21.73 -45.05 3.30
C PRO A 210 -22.96 -45.66 2.60
N ILE A 211 -23.95 -44.80 2.39
CA ILE A 211 -25.16 -45.10 1.60
C ILE A 211 -24.78 -45.09 0.12
N THR A 212 -25.01 -46.23 -0.53
CA THR A 212 -25.01 -46.44 -1.98
C THR A 212 -26.16 -45.64 -2.59
N ILE A 213 -25.89 -44.80 -3.60
CA ILE A 213 -26.94 -44.19 -4.44
C ILE A 213 -26.90 -44.87 -5.80
N GLU A 214 -28.08 -45.35 -6.19
CA GLU A 214 -28.42 -46.06 -7.40
C GLU A 214 -28.20 -45.25 -8.68
N GLU A 215 -27.81 -46.01 -9.71
CA GLU A 215 -27.66 -45.66 -11.11
C GLU A 215 -29.03 -45.52 -11.80
N LEU A 216 -29.25 -44.42 -12.54
CA LEU A 216 -30.39 -44.23 -13.45
C LEU A 216 -29.95 -43.42 -14.69
N PRO A 217 -30.66 -43.53 -15.84
CA PRO A 217 -30.13 -44.26 -17.00
C PRO A 217 -29.61 -43.39 -18.16
N ARG A 218 -28.84 -44.07 -19.02
CA ARG A 218 -28.40 -43.69 -20.37
C ARG A 218 -29.57 -43.40 -21.31
N VAL A 219 -29.50 -42.28 -22.03
CA VAL A 219 -30.30 -42.03 -23.24
C VAL A 219 -29.34 -41.64 -24.37
N GLU A 220 -29.44 -42.36 -25.48
CA GLU A 220 -28.69 -42.18 -26.72
C GLU A 220 -29.41 -41.23 -27.71
N ASP A 221 -28.57 -40.59 -28.53
CA ASP A 221 -28.74 -40.07 -29.90
C ASP A 221 -29.41 -38.72 -30.25
N ILE A 222 -28.82 -38.17 -31.34
CA ILE A 222 -29.30 -37.21 -32.38
C ILE A 222 -28.80 -35.73 -32.22
N PRO A 223 -28.38 -34.99 -33.29
CA PRO A 223 -27.33 -35.23 -34.28
C PRO A 223 -26.40 -33.97 -34.48
N THR A 224 -25.36 -34.12 -35.29
CA THR A 224 -24.54 -33.03 -35.86
C THR A 224 -25.34 -32.10 -36.78
N PRO A 225 -24.90 -30.84 -36.97
CA PRO A 225 -25.02 -30.25 -38.30
C PRO A 225 -23.74 -29.57 -38.82
N GLU A 226 -23.81 -29.45 -40.14
CA GLU A 226 -22.80 -29.24 -41.16
C GLU A 226 -22.55 -27.75 -41.45
N VAL A 227 -21.62 -27.50 -42.37
CA VAL A 227 -20.85 -26.28 -42.62
C VAL A 227 -21.52 -25.32 -43.64
N THR A 228 -21.31 -23.99 -43.44
CA THR A 228 -21.34 -22.84 -44.40
C THR A 228 -22.68 -22.38 -45.02
N PRO A 229 -22.90 -21.07 -45.38
CA PRO A 229 -21.98 -20.20 -46.15
C PRO A 229 -21.91 -18.68 -45.84
N THR A 230 -20.96 -18.05 -46.54
CA THR A 230 -20.58 -16.64 -46.68
C THR A 230 -21.69 -15.68 -47.14
N VAL A 231 -21.67 -14.43 -46.63
CA VAL A 231 -22.57 -13.32 -47.00
C VAL A 231 -21.88 -12.33 -47.98
N PRO A 232 -22.60 -11.69 -48.93
CA PRO A 232 -22.06 -10.96 -50.10
C PRO A 232 -21.74 -9.47 -49.83
N PRO A 233 -21.10 -8.76 -50.80
CA PRO A 233 -20.61 -7.39 -50.63
C PRO A 233 -21.70 -6.31 -50.86
N ALA A 234 -21.54 -5.17 -50.18
CA ALA A 234 -22.37 -3.97 -50.30
C ALA A 234 -22.06 -3.15 -51.58
N PRO A 235 -23.02 -2.35 -52.10
CA PRO A 235 -22.95 -1.77 -53.44
C PRO A 235 -22.17 -0.45 -53.53
N ILE A 236 -21.61 -0.22 -54.72
CA ILE A 236 -20.92 0.99 -55.18
C ILE A 236 -21.95 2.10 -55.42
N VAL A 237 -21.72 3.30 -54.87
CA VAL A 237 -22.49 4.52 -55.18
C VAL A 237 -21.61 5.49 -55.97
N SER A 238 -22.11 5.91 -57.13
CA SER A 238 -21.47 6.84 -58.08
C SER A 238 -21.49 8.31 -57.60
N PRO A 239 -20.59 9.18 -58.11
CA PRO A 239 -20.45 10.56 -57.66
C PRO A 239 -21.49 11.51 -58.27
N THR A 240 -21.94 12.49 -57.50
CA THR A 240 -22.77 13.64 -57.94
C THR A 240 -21.96 14.95 -57.87
N PRO A 241 -22.37 16.07 -58.52
CA PRO A 241 -21.48 16.90 -59.31
C PRO A 241 -20.92 18.13 -58.57
N ILE A 242 -19.76 18.60 -59.03
CA ILE A 242 -19.07 19.81 -58.55
C ILE A 242 -19.86 21.06 -58.97
N ALA A 243 -20.19 21.92 -57.99
CA ALA A 243 -20.67 23.29 -58.21
C ALA A 243 -19.49 24.27 -58.40
N PRO A 244 -19.66 25.37 -59.16
CA PRO A 244 -18.57 26.28 -59.52
C PRO A 244 -18.11 27.18 -58.34
N PRO A 245 -16.87 27.71 -58.36
CA PRO A 245 -16.33 28.48 -57.25
C PRO A 245 -16.86 29.93 -57.23
N VAL A 246 -17.18 30.41 -56.02
CA VAL A 246 -17.50 31.81 -55.71
C VAL A 246 -16.22 32.54 -55.25
N PRO A 247 -16.02 33.85 -55.53
CA PRO A 247 -14.75 34.53 -55.31
C PRO A 247 -14.44 34.78 -53.83
N ILE A 248 -13.17 34.60 -53.47
CA ILE A 248 -12.62 34.83 -52.12
C ILE A 248 -12.57 36.34 -51.82
N VAL A 249 -13.31 36.77 -50.81
CA VAL A 249 -13.13 38.07 -50.15
C VAL A 249 -12.15 37.88 -48.99
N LYS A 250 -11.14 38.75 -48.89
CA LYS A 250 -10.14 38.71 -47.81
C LYS A 250 -10.77 39.19 -46.50
N ASP A 251 -11.06 38.26 -45.59
CA ASP A 251 -11.38 38.60 -44.20
C ASP A 251 -10.11 38.98 -43.43
N VAL A 252 -10.20 40.11 -42.74
CA VAL A 252 -9.20 40.60 -41.79
C VAL A 252 -9.49 39.94 -40.45
N THR A 253 -8.60 39.07 -39.97
CA THR A 253 -8.75 38.38 -38.68
C THR A 253 -8.58 39.38 -37.52
N PRO A 254 -9.55 39.48 -36.59
CA PRO A 254 -9.35 40.21 -35.34
C PRO A 254 -8.40 39.42 -34.41
N THR A 255 -7.47 40.12 -33.78
CA THR A 255 -6.52 39.56 -32.82
C THR A 255 -7.27 39.01 -31.58
N PRO A 256 -6.94 37.80 -31.10
CA PRO A 256 -7.57 37.23 -29.92
C PRO A 256 -7.18 38.05 -28.66
N PRO A 257 -8.10 38.22 -27.69
CA PRO A 257 -7.79 38.87 -26.42
C PRO A 257 -6.69 38.10 -25.67
N PRO A 258 -5.88 38.80 -24.84
CA PRO A 258 -4.77 38.19 -24.13
C PRO A 258 -5.27 37.07 -23.20
N VAL A 259 -4.67 35.88 -23.34
CA VAL A 259 -4.88 34.74 -22.45
C VAL A 259 -4.45 35.14 -21.03
N ILE A 260 -5.41 35.23 -20.12
CA ILE A 260 -5.13 35.32 -18.69
C ILE A 260 -4.61 33.94 -18.27
N VAL A 261 -3.29 33.80 -18.13
CA VAL A 261 -2.69 32.60 -17.53
C VAL A 261 -3.19 32.53 -16.09
N PRO A 262 -3.93 31.47 -15.67
CA PRO A 262 -4.32 31.31 -14.28
C PRO A 262 -3.05 31.31 -13.44
N LYS A 263 -2.91 32.25 -12.49
CA LYS A 263 -1.84 32.20 -11.50
C LYS A 263 -1.92 30.82 -10.83
N GLN A 264 -0.85 30.03 -10.94
CA GLN A 264 -0.74 28.77 -10.20
C GLN A 264 -1.17 29.02 -8.75
N PRO A 265 -2.05 28.18 -8.18
CA PRO A 265 -2.45 28.30 -6.78
C PRO A 265 -1.19 28.35 -5.93
N LYS A 266 -1.01 29.42 -5.14
CA LYS A 266 0.05 29.44 -4.13
C LYS A 266 -0.17 28.22 -3.24
N ALA A 267 0.86 27.40 -3.05
CA ALA A 267 0.79 26.26 -2.15
C ALA A 267 0.20 26.69 -0.79
N PRO A 268 -0.69 25.88 -0.17
CA PRO A 268 -1.28 26.23 1.10
C PRO A 268 -0.19 26.55 2.12
N VAL A 269 -0.27 27.72 2.74
CA VAL A 269 0.62 28.11 3.82
C VAL A 269 0.04 27.51 5.10
N TYR A 270 0.52 26.33 5.48
CA TYR A 270 0.12 25.73 6.75
C TYR A 270 0.64 26.55 7.92
N SER A 271 -0.21 26.74 8.93
CA SER A 271 0.13 27.47 10.16
C SER A 271 0.30 26.51 11.34
N GLY A 272 0.83 26.99 12.47
CA GLY A 272 1.04 26.18 13.67
C GLY A 272 2.49 25.80 13.95
N LYS A 273 2.69 24.85 14.87
CA LYS A 273 4.03 24.37 15.25
C LYS A 273 4.54 23.41 14.18
N LYS A 274 5.78 23.63 13.74
CA LYS A 274 6.50 22.75 12.81
C LYS A 274 6.98 21.49 13.55
N TYR A 275 6.62 20.33 13.05
CA TYR A 275 7.19 19.03 13.40
C TYR A 275 7.98 18.51 12.20
N GLN A 276 9.23 18.12 12.44
CA GLN A 276 10.11 17.53 11.44
C GLN A 276 10.57 16.17 11.94
N PHE A 277 10.46 15.15 11.11
CA PHE A 277 10.77 13.77 11.48
C PHE A 277 11.30 12.99 10.29
N ASP A 278 12.05 11.93 10.58
CA ASP A 278 12.43 10.94 9.59
C ASP A 278 11.24 10.01 9.30
N PHE A 279 10.96 9.80 8.03
CA PHE A 279 9.98 8.84 7.55
C PHE A 279 10.66 7.93 6.51
N PHE A 280 11.21 6.82 7.00
CA PHE A 280 11.95 5.82 6.23
C PHE A 280 13.18 6.38 5.48
N GLY A 281 13.91 7.32 6.09
CA GLY A 281 15.06 7.99 5.48
C GLY A 281 14.73 9.31 4.78
N ARG A 282 13.45 9.71 4.74
CA ARG A 282 13.01 10.99 4.18
C ARG A 282 12.66 11.98 5.29
N SER A 283 13.21 13.19 5.20
CA SER A 283 12.86 14.28 6.13
C SER A 283 11.47 14.84 5.79
N THR A 284 10.47 14.47 6.58
CA THR A 284 9.08 14.93 6.44
C THR A 284 8.78 16.07 7.41
N ILE A 285 7.96 17.03 6.96
CA ILE A 285 7.53 18.18 7.78
C ILE A 285 6.01 18.25 7.80
N VAL A 286 5.45 18.44 9.00
CA VAL A 286 4.02 18.70 9.22
C VAL A 286 3.87 19.89 10.16
N TYR A 287 2.98 20.82 9.83
CA TYR A 287 2.57 21.89 10.74
C TYR A 287 1.27 21.50 11.43
N ALA A 288 1.23 21.66 12.75
CA ALA A 288 0.07 21.28 13.56
C ALA A 288 -0.22 22.28 14.67
N ASP A 289 -1.49 22.40 15.06
CA ASP A 289 -1.86 23.10 16.29
C ASP A 289 -1.11 22.48 17.49
N LYS A 290 -0.58 23.33 18.38
CA LYS A 290 0.11 22.87 19.59
C LYS A 290 -0.79 22.03 20.49
N LYS A 291 -2.11 22.22 20.42
CA LYS A 291 -3.10 21.43 21.17
C LYS A 291 -3.08 19.95 20.80
N LEU A 292 -2.69 19.59 19.56
CA LEU A 292 -2.55 18.18 19.17
C LEU A 292 -1.45 17.43 19.91
N ALA A 293 -0.51 18.15 20.55
CA ALA A 293 0.54 17.56 21.36
C ALA A 293 0.22 17.56 22.87
N ALA A 294 -1.06 17.60 23.24
CA ALA A 294 -1.49 17.50 24.64
C ALA A 294 -1.16 16.11 25.23
N SER A 295 -0.68 16.06 26.47
CA SER A 295 -0.41 14.80 27.19
C SER A 295 -1.63 14.37 28.01
N LEU A 296 -1.90 13.06 28.06
CA LEU A 296 -2.95 12.43 28.87
C LEU A 296 -2.60 12.32 30.37
N GLY A 297 -1.40 12.70 30.78
CA GLY A 297 -0.91 12.45 32.13
C GLY A 297 -0.57 10.98 32.38
N ARG A 298 -0.54 10.56 33.66
CA ARG A 298 -0.09 9.22 34.10
C ARG A 298 -1.21 8.30 34.60
N THR A 299 -2.46 8.78 34.59
CA THR A 299 -3.60 7.99 35.05
C THR A 299 -4.50 7.68 33.87
N TYR A 300 -4.59 6.40 33.52
CA TYR A 300 -5.33 5.93 32.36
C TYR A 300 -6.68 5.37 32.81
N ASN A 301 -7.76 6.09 32.47
CA ASN A 301 -9.13 5.68 32.73
C ASN A 301 -10.08 6.34 31.72
N ALA A 302 -11.33 5.89 31.71
CA ALA A 302 -12.39 6.40 30.82
C ALA A 302 -12.48 7.94 30.81
N LYS A 303 -12.43 8.58 31.98
CA LYS A 303 -12.53 10.04 32.12
C LYS A 303 -11.34 10.76 31.49
N ALA A 304 -10.13 10.27 31.72
CA ALA A 304 -8.90 10.83 31.15
C ALA A 304 -8.89 10.70 29.63
N ILE A 305 -9.27 9.53 29.10
CA ILE A 305 -9.33 9.26 27.67
C ILE A 305 -10.40 10.12 26.98
N ALA A 306 -11.61 10.20 27.54
CA ALA A 306 -12.67 11.02 27.00
C ALA A 306 -12.29 12.51 27.00
N LYS A 307 -11.64 13.00 28.07
CA LYS A 307 -11.12 14.36 28.12
C LYS A 307 -10.04 14.57 27.05
N GLY A 308 -9.09 13.65 26.91
CA GLY A 308 -8.04 13.74 25.90
C GLY A 308 -8.61 13.78 24.47
N TRP A 309 -9.63 12.97 24.17
CA TRP A 309 -10.32 13.03 22.89
C TRP A 309 -10.94 14.40 22.67
N SER A 310 -11.70 14.90 23.65
CA SER A 310 -12.30 16.23 23.58
C SER A 310 -11.27 17.35 23.40
N ASP A 311 -10.12 17.26 24.07
CA ASP A 311 -9.05 18.25 23.94
C ASP A 311 -8.44 18.25 22.53
N LEU A 312 -8.18 17.07 21.96
CA LEU A 312 -7.67 16.93 20.60
C LEU A 312 -8.71 17.35 19.54
N SER A 313 -9.99 17.04 19.74
CA SER A 313 -11.07 17.47 18.82
C SER A 313 -11.28 18.99 18.80
N LEU A 314 -10.84 19.72 19.83
CA LEU A 314 -10.88 21.19 19.90
C LEU A 314 -9.62 21.86 19.29
N SER A 315 -8.74 21.08 18.67
CA SER A 315 -7.60 21.59 17.90
C SER A 315 -7.95 21.81 16.44
N ASP A 316 -7.16 22.62 15.74
CA ASP A 316 -7.25 22.75 14.27
C ASP A 316 -6.51 21.58 13.60
N TYR A 317 -7.15 20.39 13.60
CA TYR A 317 -6.52 19.14 13.16
C TYR A 317 -6.69 18.84 11.66
N GLU A 318 -7.66 19.44 10.99
CA GLU A 318 -7.93 19.21 9.57
C GLU A 318 -6.73 19.54 8.67
N PRO A 319 -5.97 20.63 8.89
CA PRO A 319 -4.75 20.89 8.13
C PRO A 319 -3.69 19.79 8.31
N VAL A 320 -3.68 19.10 9.45
CA VAL A 320 -2.79 17.95 9.67
C VAL A 320 -3.25 16.78 8.80
N LEU A 321 -4.54 16.45 8.79
CA LEU A 321 -5.08 15.38 7.95
C LEU A 321 -4.85 15.64 6.46
N GLU A 322 -4.99 16.88 6.01
CA GLU A 322 -4.67 17.28 4.63
C GLU A 322 -3.19 17.04 4.30
N GLN A 323 -2.28 17.45 5.19
CA GLN A 323 -0.85 17.20 5.03
C GLN A 323 -0.53 15.70 4.99
N LEU A 324 -1.10 14.90 5.89
CA LEU A 324 -0.89 13.44 5.91
C LEU A 324 -1.44 12.79 4.64
N ALA A 325 -2.60 13.20 4.15
CA ALA A 325 -3.17 12.72 2.89
C ALA A 325 -2.27 13.09 1.69
N LYS A 326 -1.71 14.32 1.68
CA LYS A 326 -0.76 14.75 0.65
C LYS A 326 0.52 13.93 0.67
N ILE A 327 1.11 13.71 1.84
CA ILE A 327 2.32 12.88 2.02
C ILE A 327 2.02 11.44 1.58
N SER A 328 0.87 10.90 1.99
CA SER A 328 0.43 9.55 1.61
C SER A 328 0.31 9.42 0.10
N LYS A 329 -0.32 10.38 -0.57
CA LYS A 329 -0.43 10.40 -2.03
C LYS A 329 0.94 10.55 -2.71
N GLN A 330 1.80 11.42 -2.19
CA GLN A 330 3.14 11.66 -2.75
C GLN A 330 4.00 10.39 -2.74
N HIS A 331 3.91 9.57 -1.69
CA HIS A 331 4.69 8.35 -1.56
C HIS A 331 3.92 7.08 -1.92
N ASN A 332 2.70 7.22 -2.45
CA ASN A 332 1.78 6.13 -2.80
C ASN A 332 1.51 5.17 -1.63
N LEU A 333 1.36 5.67 -0.40
CA LEU A 333 1.24 4.82 0.79
C LEU A 333 -0.08 4.02 0.81
N GLY A 334 0.03 2.70 0.93
CA GLY A 334 -1.04 1.83 1.41
C GLY A 334 -1.42 2.10 2.87
N ASP A 335 -2.40 1.38 3.40
CA ASP A 335 -2.95 1.68 4.73
C ASP A 335 -1.94 1.50 5.87
N TRP A 336 -1.09 0.47 5.80
CA TRP A 336 0.00 0.31 6.77
C TRP A 336 0.97 1.50 6.75
N GLY A 337 1.30 2.04 5.57
CA GLY A 337 2.09 3.26 5.44
C GLY A 337 1.43 4.47 6.10
N LYS A 338 0.10 4.59 6.05
CA LYS A 338 -0.64 5.66 6.76
C LYS A 338 -0.61 5.48 8.27
N VAL A 339 -0.67 4.24 8.77
CA VAL A 339 -0.45 3.91 10.18
C VAL A 339 0.96 4.31 10.62
N GLN A 340 1.99 3.94 9.85
CA GLN A 340 3.38 4.33 10.11
C GLN A 340 3.58 5.84 10.08
N LEU A 341 2.89 6.56 9.19
CA LEU A 341 2.94 8.02 9.10
C LEU A 341 2.31 8.68 10.34
N ALA A 342 1.18 8.17 10.83
CA ALA A 342 0.57 8.60 12.08
C ALA A 342 1.50 8.35 13.28
N PHE A 343 2.18 7.20 13.32
CA PHE A 343 3.20 6.91 14.32
C PHE A 343 4.38 7.87 14.26
N ALA A 344 4.92 8.14 13.07
CA ALA A 344 6.07 9.02 12.89
C ALA A 344 5.76 10.45 13.36
N LEU A 345 4.60 10.99 12.98
CA LEU A 345 4.14 12.30 13.44
C LEU A 345 3.94 12.32 14.96
N SER A 346 3.27 11.31 15.52
CA SER A 346 3.00 11.24 16.96
C SER A 346 4.30 11.10 17.78
N LYS A 347 5.30 10.37 17.29
CA LYS A 347 6.66 10.31 17.86
C LYS A 347 7.32 11.68 17.89
N ALA A 348 7.17 12.46 16.81
CA ALA A 348 7.70 13.83 16.74
C ALA A 348 6.98 14.79 17.70
N MET A 349 5.68 14.57 17.92
CA MET A 349 4.87 15.36 18.86
C MET A 349 5.17 15.03 20.33
N HIS A 350 5.43 13.76 20.63
CA HIS A 350 5.58 13.24 21.99
C HIS A 350 6.86 12.40 22.16
N PRO A 351 8.06 13.01 22.09
CA PRO A 351 9.32 12.27 22.20
C PRO A 351 9.41 11.50 23.52
N GLY A 352 9.63 10.18 23.46
CA GLY A 352 9.80 9.31 24.63
C GLY A 352 8.52 8.94 25.40
N ASP A 353 7.34 9.43 25.01
CA ASP A 353 6.06 9.08 25.65
C ASP A 353 5.22 8.18 24.74
N ILE A 354 5.43 6.87 24.83
CA ILE A 354 4.76 5.87 23.98
C ILE A 354 3.23 5.85 24.16
N ASN A 355 2.74 6.20 25.34
CA ASN A 355 1.31 6.23 25.64
C ASN A 355 0.65 7.43 24.92
N ALA A 356 1.28 8.61 25.00
CA ALA A 356 0.82 9.77 24.24
C ALA A 356 0.96 9.55 22.72
N GLN A 357 2.04 8.90 22.27
CA GLN A 357 2.21 8.55 20.86
C GLN A 357 1.09 7.63 20.34
N SER A 358 0.75 6.59 21.11
CA SER A 358 -0.32 5.64 20.76
C SER A 358 -1.68 6.33 20.74
N PHE A 359 -1.93 7.21 21.70
CA PHE A 359 -3.18 7.98 21.76
C PHE A 359 -3.35 8.96 20.61
N THR A 360 -2.33 9.75 20.30
CA THR A 360 -2.38 10.70 19.18
C THR A 360 -2.48 9.96 17.85
N SER A 361 -1.82 8.82 17.71
CA SER A 361 -1.95 7.96 16.52
C SER A 361 -3.36 7.41 16.37
N TRP A 362 -3.96 6.94 17.46
CA TRP A 362 -5.37 6.51 17.49
C TRP A 362 -6.30 7.65 17.04
N PHE A 363 -6.15 8.85 17.60
CA PHE A 363 -6.95 10.02 17.20
C PHE A 363 -6.81 10.29 15.70
N LEU A 364 -5.58 10.36 15.17
CA LEU A 364 -5.33 10.62 13.75
C LEU A 364 -5.90 9.53 12.84
N LEU A 365 -5.83 8.26 13.25
CA LEU A 365 -6.38 7.15 12.46
C LEU A 365 -7.90 7.16 12.43
N VAL A 366 -8.55 7.37 13.59
CA VAL A 366 -10.01 7.48 13.66
C VAL A 366 -10.51 8.66 12.83
N LYS A 367 -9.82 9.80 12.86
CA LYS A 367 -10.15 10.98 12.05
C LYS A 367 -9.86 10.78 10.54
N GLN A 368 -9.08 9.77 10.18
CA GLN A 368 -8.88 9.28 8.81
C GLN A 368 -9.78 8.10 8.47
N ASP A 369 -10.88 7.91 9.22
CA ASP A 369 -11.93 6.90 8.97
C ASP A 369 -11.52 5.43 9.22
N TYR A 370 -10.36 5.19 9.85
CA TYR A 370 -9.99 3.85 10.31
C TYR A 370 -10.75 3.45 11.58
N GLN A 371 -11.15 2.18 11.65
CA GLN A 371 -11.74 1.51 12.82
C GLN A 371 -10.74 1.31 13.98
N ALA A 372 -9.74 2.18 14.11
CA ALA A 372 -8.77 2.13 15.17
C ALA A 372 -9.45 2.32 16.53
N ARG A 373 -9.10 1.47 17.49
CA ARG A 373 -9.61 1.50 18.86
C ARG A 373 -8.49 1.80 19.84
N LEU A 374 -8.91 2.15 21.05
CA LEU A 374 -8.00 2.31 22.18
C LEU A 374 -8.27 1.22 23.21
N ALA A 375 -7.20 0.71 23.80
CA ALA A 375 -7.24 -0.08 25.02
C ALA A 375 -6.40 0.59 26.10
N TYR A 376 -6.76 0.36 27.36
CA TYR A 376 -5.93 0.77 28.48
C TYR A 376 -6.00 -0.21 29.65
N ASN A 377 -4.98 -0.15 30.50
CA ASN A 377 -4.96 -0.74 31.83
C ASN A 377 -4.12 0.17 32.74
N ASN A 378 -3.72 -0.32 33.92
CA ASN A 378 -2.88 0.45 34.84
C ASN A 378 -1.45 0.70 34.31
N ALA A 379 -1.00 -0.10 33.34
CA ALA A 379 0.36 -0.01 32.79
C ALA A 379 0.44 0.97 31.61
N GLY A 380 -0.60 1.13 30.80
CA GLY A 380 -0.52 1.99 29.63
C GLY A 380 -1.78 2.15 28.80
N ILE A 381 -1.58 2.86 27.68
CA ILE A 381 -2.54 3.06 26.60
C ILE A 381 -2.01 2.35 25.36
N TYR A 382 -2.89 1.63 24.67
CA TYR A 382 -2.55 0.79 23.53
C TYR A 382 -3.44 1.14 22.35
N LEU A 383 -2.83 1.35 21.19
CA LEU A 383 -3.54 1.45 19.92
C LEU A 383 -3.89 0.05 19.43
N LEU A 384 -5.14 -0.10 19.00
CA LEU A 384 -5.67 -1.33 18.43
C LEU A 384 -6.12 -1.06 17.00
N VAL A 385 -5.59 -1.80 16.04
CA VAL A 385 -5.92 -1.64 14.62
C VAL A 385 -6.55 -2.94 14.11
N PRO A 386 -7.78 -2.90 13.55
CA PRO A 386 -8.30 -4.05 12.83
C PRO A 386 -7.60 -4.17 11.49
N ALA A 387 -7.18 -5.38 11.14
CA ALA A 387 -6.53 -5.67 9.86
C ALA A 387 -7.30 -6.76 9.12
N GLU A 388 -7.35 -6.65 7.79
CA GLU A 388 -7.97 -7.65 6.91
C GLU A 388 -7.15 -8.96 6.84
N GLN A 389 -5.85 -8.88 7.11
CA GLN A 389 -4.93 -10.02 7.11
C GLN A 389 -4.64 -10.49 8.54
N SER A 390 -4.26 -11.75 8.68
CA SER A 390 -3.71 -12.28 9.94
C SER A 390 -2.35 -11.66 10.20
N LEU A 391 -2.15 -11.12 11.42
CA LEU A 391 -0.84 -10.62 11.87
C LEU A 391 -0.31 -11.58 12.95
N TYR A 392 0.79 -12.26 12.64
CA TYR A 392 1.44 -13.20 13.54
C TYR A 392 2.34 -12.47 14.53
N GLU A 393 2.56 -13.06 15.71
CA GLU A 393 3.33 -12.46 16.83
C GLU A 393 2.77 -11.12 17.37
N VAL A 394 1.62 -10.66 16.86
CA VAL A 394 0.94 -9.44 17.34
C VAL A 394 -0.21 -9.81 18.27
N THR A 395 -0.13 -9.35 19.51
CA THR A 395 -1.23 -9.49 20.49
C THR A 395 -2.52 -8.92 19.94
N PHE A 396 -3.62 -9.65 20.10
CA PHE A 396 -4.92 -9.24 19.56
C PHE A 396 -6.07 -9.62 20.47
N PHE A 397 -7.25 -9.11 20.18
CA PHE A 397 -8.51 -9.67 20.67
C PHE A 397 -9.50 -9.75 19.53
N THR A 398 -10.49 -10.62 19.66
CA THR A 398 -11.54 -10.79 18.66
C THR A 398 -12.83 -10.18 19.19
N PHE A 399 -13.42 -9.29 18.41
CA PHE A 399 -14.68 -8.65 18.74
C PHE A 399 -15.57 -8.61 17.50
N GLY A 400 -16.80 -9.13 17.59
CA GLY A 400 -17.73 -9.17 16.45
C GLY A 400 -17.18 -9.89 15.21
N GLY A 401 -16.37 -10.93 15.42
CA GLY A 401 -15.70 -11.68 14.34
C GLY A 401 -14.48 -10.97 13.72
N LYS A 402 -14.14 -9.76 14.16
CA LYS A 402 -12.96 -9.00 13.70
C LYS A 402 -11.82 -9.10 14.69
N ARG A 403 -10.59 -9.25 14.21
CA ARG A 403 -9.37 -9.20 15.04
C ARG A 403 -8.87 -7.76 15.11
N PHE A 404 -8.58 -7.29 16.32
CA PHE A 404 -7.99 -5.99 16.59
C PHE A 404 -6.59 -6.22 17.17
N TYR A 405 -5.58 -5.78 16.44
CA TYR A 405 -4.17 -6.04 16.74
C TYR A 405 -3.55 -4.86 17.48
N ALA A 406 -2.80 -5.16 18.54
CA ALA A 406 -2.07 -4.19 19.35
C ALA A 406 -0.75 -3.80 18.66
N VAL A 407 -0.83 -2.77 17.81
CA VAL A 407 0.32 -2.19 17.11
C VAL A 407 0.90 -1.02 17.88
N SER A 408 2.21 -0.78 17.74
CA SER A 408 2.91 0.24 18.53
C SER A 408 3.77 1.17 17.68
N PRO A 409 3.86 2.48 18.03
CA PRO A 409 4.76 3.43 17.37
C PRO A 409 6.25 3.07 17.36
N ASP A 410 6.70 2.22 18.30
CA ASP A 410 8.07 1.72 18.37
C ASP A 410 8.28 0.36 17.69
N GLY A 411 7.25 -0.19 17.05
CA GLY A 411 7.29 -1.47 16.34
C GLY A 411 7.41 -2.70 17.24
N LYS A 412 7.43 -2.54 18.58
CA LYS A 412 7.65 -3.68 19.49
C LYS A 412 6.34 -4.40 19.83
N PRO A 413 6.30 -5.75 19.74
CA PRO A 413 5.16 -6.51 20.21
C PRO A 413 4.99 -6.33 21.73
N ARG A 414 3.74 -6.37 22.20
CA ARG A 414 3.39 -6.21 23.62
C ARG A 414 2.27 -7.16 23.99
N TYR A 415 2.53 -8.02 24.96
CA TYR A 415 1.47 -8.73 25.64
C TYR A 415 0.72 -7.79 26.57
N LEU A 416 -0.59 -7.61 26.34
CA LEU A 416 -1.40 -6.65 27.07
C LEU A 416 -2.12 -7.27 28.28
N GLY A 417 -2.20 -8.61 28.33
CA GLY A 417 -2.97 -9.32 29.34
C GLY A 417 -4.45 -8.89 29.30
N ARG A 418 -4.94 -8.38 30.42
CA ARG A 418 -6.30 -7.88 30.56
C ARG A 418 -6.34 -6.36 30.40
N VAL A 419 -7.20 -5.88 29.53
CA VAL A 419 -7.37 -4.44 29.23
C VAL A 419 -8.84 -4.04 29.23
N TYR A 420 -9.09 -2.75 29.36
CA TYR A 420 -10.38 -2.15 29.05
C TYR A 420 -10.35 -1.62 27.62
N THR A 421 -11.34 -1.99 26.82
CA THR A 421 -11.60 -1.42 25.48
C THR A 421 -13.10 -1.22 25.30
N TYR A 422 -13.55 -0.84 24.12
CA TYR A 422 -14.96 -0.57 23.85
C TYR A 422 -15.43 -1.21 22.56
N ASP A 423 -16.76 -1.34 22.48
CA ASP A 423 -17.48 -1.85 21.33
C ASP A 423 -18.42 -0.75 20.82
N GLY A 424 -17.88 0.01 19.88
CA GLY A 424 -18.52 1.15 19.25
C GLY A 424 -17.52 1.82 18.32
N GLU A 425 -18.03 2.56 17.35
CA GLU A 425 -17.22 3.21 16.33
C GLU A 425 -17.47 4.71 16.34
N TYR A 426 -16.43 5.49 16.07
CA TYR A 426 -16.61 6.89 15.73
C TYR A 426 -17.37 6.97 14.38
N PRO A 427 -18.32 7.89 14.19
CA PRO A 427 -19.04 7.98 12.93
C PRO A 427 -18.10 8.13 11.72
N ARG A 428 -18.27 7.26 10.72
CA ARG A 428 -17.42 7.04 9.52
C ARG A 428 -16.11 6.26 9.73
N ALA A 429 -15.71 5.93 10.95
CA ALA A 429 -14.65 4.96 11.17
C ALA A 429 -15.14 3.57 10.72
N ILE A 430 -14.94 3.26 9.45
CA ILE A 430 -15.43 2.02 8.80
C ILE A 430 -14.32 1.24 8.08
N VAL A 431 -13.13 1.83 7.96
CA VAL A 431 -12.00 1.24 7.24
C VAL A 431 -11.21 0.33 8.18
N GLN A 432 -11.04 -0.93 7.77
CA GLN A 432 -10.03 -1.83 8.34
C GLN A 432 -8.72 -1.66 7.57
N VAL A 433 -7.59 -1.85 8.23
CA VAL A 433 -6.29 -1.71 7.57
C VAL A 433 -6.09 -2.88 6.62
N ASN A 434 -5.87 -2.55 5.35
CA ASN A 434 -5.44 -3.49 4.34
C ASN A 434 -3.91 -3.51 4.24
N MET A 435 -3.31 -4.67 4.47
CA MET A 435 -1.87 -4.90 4.47
C MET A 435 -1.31 -5.35 3.12
N LYS A 436 -2.15 -5.53 2.09
CA LYS A 436 -1.75 -6.10 0.79
C LYS A 436 -1.08 -5.14 -0.17
N ASP A 437 -1.10 -3.83 0.10
CA ASP A 437 -0.50 -2.82 -0.78
C ASP A 437 0.79 -2.25 -0.17
N PRO A 438 1.91 -2.97 -0.27
CA PRO A 438 3.20 -2.47 0.16
C PRO A 438 3.82 -1.55 -0.90
N LEU A 439 3.09 -1.12 -1.93
CA LEU A 439 3.63 -0.13 -2.85
C LEU A 439 3.87 1.16 -2.07
N ALA A 440 5.13 1.60 -2.03
CA ALA A 440 5.51 2.91 -1.53
C ALA A 440 6.87 3.32 -2.10
N PHE A 441 7.13 4.63 -2.08
CA PHE A 441 8.45 5.22 -2.36
C PHE A 441 9.05 4.87 -3.73
N GLY A 442 8.21 4.61 -4.75
CA GLY A 442 8.66 4.36 -6.13
C GLY A 442 9.29 5.56 -6.81
N ASP A 443 9.23 6.75 -6.20
CA ASP A 443 9.89 7.99 -6.63
C ASP A 443 11.34 8.11 -6.12
N GLU A 444 11.92 7.03 -5.57
CA GLU A 444 13.25 7.05 -4.99
C GLU A 444 14.33 7.52 -5.99
N GLN A 445 15.27 8.32 -5.48
CA GLN A 445 16.38 8.87 -6.26
C GLN A 445 17.69 8.16 -5.93
N HIS A 446 17.81 7.58 -4.73
CA HIS A 446 19.02 6.96 -4.24
C HIS A 446 18.83 5.45 -4.09
N TYR A 447 19.09 4.74 -5.17
CA TYR A 447 19.18 3.28 -5.15
C TYR A 447 20.55 2.81 -4.69
N GLN A 448 20.58 1.69 -3.97
CA GLN A 448 21.81 0.98 -3.64
C GLN A 448 22.07 -0.12 -4.68
N LYS A 449 23.34 -0.36 -5.00
CA LYS A 449 23.72 -1.44 -5.92
C LYS A 449 24.07 -2.71 -5.15
N ARG A 450 23.45 -3.82 -5.53
CA ARG A 450 23.70 -5.15 -4.98
C ARG A 450 24.17 -6.08 -6.08
N THR A 451 25.36 -6.65 -5.90
CA THR A 451 25.97 -7.56 -6.87
C THR A 451 25.93 -8.99 -6.37
N PHE A 452 25.36 -9.87 -7.19
CA PHE A 452 25.27 -11.30 -6.96
C PHE A 452 26.13 -12.04 -7.99
N LYS A 453 26.76 -13.14 -7.56
CA LYS A 453 27.60 -13.98 -8.41
C LYS A 453 27.17 -15.42 -8.23
N PHE A 454 26.95 -16.13 -9.34
CA PHE A 454 26.58 -17.55 -9.31
C PHE A 454 27.17 -18.29 -10.49
N LYS A 455 27.12 -19.63 -10.44
CA LYS A 455 27.62 -20.51 -11.50
C LYS A 455 26.52 -21.46 -11.95
N TYR A 456 26.35 -21.60 -13.26
CA TYR A 456 25.43 -22.57 -13.84
C TYR A 456 26.04 -23.12 -15.13
N ASN A 457 26.01 -24.45 -15.32
CA ASN A 457 26.58 -25.14 -16.49
C ASN A 457 28.00 -24.66 -16.88
N ARG A 458 28.90 -24.59 -15.88
CA ARG A 458 30.31 -24.13 -16.01
C ARG A 458 30.49 -22.66 -16.41
N GLN A 459 29.40 -21.92 -16.65
CA GLN A 459 29.43 -20.48 -16.89
C GLN A 459 29.31 -19.73 -15.56
N GLN A 460 30.06 -18.62 -15.43
CA GLN A 460 29.93 -17.68 -14.33
C GLN A 460 29.00 -16.54 -14.75
N TYR A 461 28.10 -16.18 -13.85
CA TYR A 461 27.15 -15.09 -14.04
C TYR A 461 27.34 -14.06 -12.94
N GLN A 462 27.08 -12.81 -13.29
CA GLN A 462 27.06 -11.69 -12.35
C GLN A 462 25.85 -10.83 -12.67
N VAL A 463 25.07 -10.51 -11.64
CA VAL A 463 23.88 -9.66 -11.73
C VAL A 463 24.08 -8.52 -10.74
N THR A 464 23.87 -7.28 -11.17
CA THR A 464 23.95 -6.11 -10.29
C THR A 464 22.63 -5.35 -10.36
N LEU A 465 21.86 -5.38 -9.29
CA LEU A 465 20.53 -4.78 -9.20
C LEU A 465 20.60 -3.47 -8.41
N ASN A 466 19.84 -2.48 -8.83
CA ASN A 466 19.48 -1.35 -7.99
C ASN A 466 18.34 -1.77 -7.05
N VAL A 467 18.49 -1.52 -5.75
CA VAL A 467 17.49 -1.80 -4.70
C VAL A 467 17.12 -0.51 -3.98
N ASN A 468 15.85 -0.36 -3.62
CA ASN A 468 15.31 0.86 -2.99
C ASN A 468 15.42 0.77 -1.46
N PRO A 469 16.43 1.40 -0.81
CA PRO A 469 16.63 1.26 0.63
C PRO A 469 15.49 1.87 1.46
N THR A 470 14.87 2.94 0.97
CA THR A 470 13.71 3.59 1.61
C THR A 470 12.55 2.61 1.68
N ARG A 471 12.25 1.95 0.56
CA ARG A 471 11.19 0.96 0.46
C ARG A 471 11.49 -0.28 1.30
N VAL A 472 12.72 -0.79 1.28
CA VAL A 472 13.15 -1.92 2.13
C VAL A 472 12.95 -1.62 3.61
N ASN A 473 13.33 -0.42 4.08
CA ASN A 473 13.07 -0.01 5.47
C ASN A 473 11.56 0.06 5.79
N TYR A 474 10.72 0.38 4.81
CA TYR A 474 9.27 0.37 4.95
C TYR A 474 8.70 -1.05 5.00
N LEU A 475 9.17 -1.94 4.14
CA LEU A 475 8.79 -3.36 4.13
C LEU A 475 9.12 -4.02 5.47
N ALA A 476 10.30 -3.72 6.03
CA ALA A 476 10.72 -4.21 7.35
C ALA A 476 9.85 -3.73 8.53
N SER A 477 8.93 -2.79 8.30
CA SER A 477 7.97 -2.34 9.32
C SER A 477 6.70 -3.19 9.37
N TYR A 478 6.47 -4.07 8.39
CA TYR A 478 5.29 -4.94 8.37
C TYR A 478 5.39 -6.02 9.47
N PRO A 479 4.33 -6.25 10.25
CA PRO A 479 4.21 -7.47 11.03
C PRO A 479 4.16 -8.69 10.10
N GLN A 480 4.58 -9.85 10.61
CA GLN A 480 4.52 -11.10 9.85
C GLN A 480 3.07 -11.42 9.46
N MET A 481 2.86 -11.80 8.19
CA MET A 481 1.57 -12.16 7.62
C MET A 481 1.56 -13.60 7.09
N ASP A 482 0.41 -14.03 6.56
CA ASP A 482 0.32 -15.26 5.79
C ASP A 482 1.28 -15.23 4.58
N ILE A 483 1.93 -16.36 4.31
CA ILE A 483 2.99 -16.46 3.29
C ILE A 483 2.50 -16.10 1.87
N ASP A 484 1.20 -16.28 1.60
CA ASP A 484 0.60 -15.92 0.32
C ASP A 484 0.76 -14.42 0.00
N GLN A 485 0.72 -13.55 1.02
CA GLN A 485 0.91 -12.11 0.86
C GLN A 485 2.29 -11.78 0.31
N TYR A 486 3.33 -12.51 0.73
CA TYR A 486 4.70 -12.30 0.26
C TYR A 486 4.86 -12.77 -1.18
N PHE A 487 4.26 -13.91 -1.54
CA PHE A 487 4.29 -14.41 -2.91
C PHE A 487 3.61 -13.48 -3.93
N VAL A 488 2.54 -12.78 -3.55
CA VAL A 488 1.82 -11.87 -4.46
C VAL A 488 2.31 -10.43 -4.42
N SER A 489 3.24 -10.11 -3.51
CA SER A 489 3.69 -8.73 -3.31
C SER A 489 4.53 -8.21 -4.49
N PRO A 490 4.31 -6.93 -4.89
CA PRO A 490 5.06 -6.31 -5.97
C PRO A 490 6.48 -5.93 -5.53
N VAL A 491 7.42 -6.06 -6.45
CA VAL A 491 8.80 -5.53 -6.33
C VAL A 491 8.85 -4.11 -6.91
N ASP A 492 9.70 -3.24 -6.34
CA ASP A 492 9.97 -1.92 -6.90
C ASP A 492 10.25 -1.96 -8.41
N MET A 493 9.66 -1.02 -9.15
CA MET A 493 9.69 -1.02 -10.61
C MET A 493 11.11 -0.88 -11.18
N VAL A 494 12.00 -0.13 -10.54
CA VAL A 494 13.39 0.00 -11.00
C VAL A 494 14.14 -1.30 -10.76
N THR A 495 14.00 -1.90 -9.57
CA THR A 495 14.58 -3.20 -9.25
C THR A 495 14.06 -4.30 -10.18
N ALA A 496 12.75 -4.30 -10.45
CA ALA A 496 12.11 -5.24 -11.36
C ALA A 496 12.65 -5.10 -12.79
N ASN A 497 12.68 -3.87 -13.33
CA ASN A 497 13.19 -3.62 -14.68
C ASN A 497 14.68 -3.99 -14.82
N ASP A 498 15.51 -3.70 -13.82
CA ASP A 498 16.91 -4.13 -13.80
C ASP A 498 17.04 -5.65 -13.87
N ALA A 499 16.25 -6.38 -13.08
CA ALA A 499 16.24 -7.85 -13.12
C ALA A 499 15.82 -8.35 -14.50
N LEU A 500 14.75 -7.79 -15.07
CA LEU A 500 14.29 -8.11 -16.41
C LEU A 500 15.39 -7.90 -17.46
N ASP A 501 16.03 -6.73 -17.47
CA ASP A 501 17.05 -6.37 -18.46
C ASP A 501 18.32 -7.23 -18.35
N LEU A 502 18.69 -7.63 -17.14
CA LEU A 502 19.88 -8.45 -16.90
C LEU A 502 19.64 -9.94 -17.14
N PHE A 503 18.49 -10.49 -16.72
CA PHE A 503 18.22 -11.91 -16.86
C PHE A 503 17.71 -12.30 -18.25
N ARG A 504 16.90 -11.48 -18.94
CA ARG A 504 16.33 -11.84 -20.26
C ARG A 504 17.40 -12.29 -21.28
N PRO A 505 18.55 -11.61 -21.44
CA PRO A 505 19.61 -12.08 -22.34
C PRO A 505 20.19 -13.43 -21.93
N MET A 506 20.23 -13.73 -20.63
CA MET A 506 20.72 -15.02 -20.11
C MET A 506 19.73 -16.15 -20.35
N LEU A 507 18.44 -15.84 -20.51
CA LEU A 507 17.35 -16.79 -20.69
C LEU A 507 17.00 -17.03 -22.17
N GLN A 508 17.40 -16.12 -23.05
CA GLN A 508 17.10 -16.19 -24.48
C GLN A 508 17.56 -17.50 -25.12
N GLY A 509 16.66 -18.18 -25.82
CA GLY A 509 16.92 -19.44 -26.53
C GLY A 509 17.00 -20.68 -25.63
N LYS A 510 16.79 -20.55 -24.30
CA LYS A 510 16.74 -21.70 -23.39
C LYS A 510 15.37 -22.39 -23.41
N SER A 511 15.37 -23.68 -23.12
CA SER A 511 14.13 -24.39 -22.77
C SER A 511 13.58 -23.84 -21.44
N GLU A 512 12.27 -23.99 -21.19
CA GLU A 512 11.68 -23.61 -19.90
C GLU A 512 12.43 -24.27 -18.72
N LEU A 513 12.77 -25.56 -18.86
CA LEU A 513 13.52 -26.29 -17.84
C LEU A 513 14.89 -25.67 -17.56
N ASP A 514 15.65 -25.34 -18.60
CA ASP A 514 16.97 -24.72 -18.45
C ASP A 514 16.89 -23.30 -17.91
N ALA A 515 15.87 -22.54 -18.33
CA ALA A 515 15.59 -21.19 -17.86
C ALA A 515 15.24 -21.19 -16.37
N VAL A 516 14.30 -22.05 -15.96
CA VAL A 516 13.90 -22.22 -14.55
C VAL A 516 15.08 -22.69 -13.72
N ASN A 517 15.87 -23.67 -14.17
CA ASN A 517 17.05 -24.14 -13.43
C ASN A 517 18.14 -23.07 -13.31
N LEU A 518 18.29 -22.16 -14.29
CA LEU A 518 19.20 -21.03 -14.19
C LEU A 518 18.76 -20.05 -13.09
N LEU A 519 17.47 -19.68 -13.07
CA LEU A 519 16.91 -18.82 -12.03
C LEU A 519 16.97 -19.49 -10.65
N LEU A 520 16.67 -20.79 -10.59
CA LEU A 520 16.77 -21.58 -9.38
C LEU A 520 18.21 -21.60 -8.85
N ARG A 521 19.20 -21.76 -9.73
CA ARG A 521 20.63 -21.72 -9.37
C ARG A 521 21.06 -20.35 -8.84
N PHE A 522 20.54 -19.27 -9.44
CA PHE A 522 20.78 -17.91 -8.95
C PHE A 522 20.30 -17.77 -7.51
N VAL A 523 19.06 -18.16 -7.20
CA VAL A 523 18.53 -18.05 -5.84
C VAL A 523 19.23 -19.00 -4.85
N GLN A 524 19.51 -20.23 -5.26
CA GLN A 524 20.19 -21.21 -4.39
C GLN A 524 21.59 -20.76 -3.97
N THR A 525 22.35 -20.09 -4.86
CA THR A 525 23.80 -19.85 -4.65
C THR A 525 24.21 -18.38 -4.67
N GLY A 526 23.28 -17.46 -4.92
CA GLY A 526 23.52 -16.02 -4.88
C GLY A 526 23.48 -15.42 -3.48
N PHE A 527 23.00 -16.17 -2.49
CA PHE A 527 22.76 -15.73 -1.12
C PHE A 527 23.34 -16.74 -0.13
N GLU A 528 23.90 -16.24 0.97
CA GLU A 528 24.22 -17.08 2.13
C GLU A 528 22.92 -17.59 2.77
N TYR A 529 23.00 -18.71 3.49
CA TYR A 529 21.86 -19.26 4.22
C TYR A 529 22.03 -19.05 5.72
N GLN A 530 21.01 -18.49 6.36
CA GLN A 530 20.83 -18.39 7.80
C GLN A 530 19.34 -18.44 8.08
N THR A 531 18.93 -19.11 9.16
CA THR A 531 17.53 -19.06 9.60
C THR A 531 17.22 -17.68 10.19
N ASP A 532 15.95 -17.28 10.17
CA ASP A 532 15.51 -16.03 10.80
C ASP A 532 15.93 -15.89 12.27
N ASP A 533 15.81 -16.95 13.07
CA ASP A 533 16.29 -16.95 14.45
C ASP A 533 17.79 -16.61 14.56
N GLN A 534 18.62 -17.00 13.59
CA GLN A 534 20.05 -16.69 13.59
C GLN A 534 20.32 -15.23 13.18
N GLN A 535 19.52 -14.71 12.24
CA GLN A 535 19.73 -13.40 11.63
C GLN A 535 19.05 -12.27 12.42
N PHE A 536 17.81 -12.49 12.86
CA PHE A 536 16.95 -11.48 13.49
C PHE A 536 16.65 -11.80 14.97
N GLY A 537 16.78 -13.07 15.39
CA GLY A 537 16.43 -13.52 16.73
C GLY A 537 14.95 -13.82 16.94
N PHE A 538 14.17 -13.83 15.85
CA PHE A 538 12.76 -14.16 15.76
C PHE A 538 12.41 -14.45 14.29
N GLU A 539 11.30 -15.14 14.04
CA GLU A 539 10.81 -15.43 12.69
C GLU A 539 10.43 -14.16 11.92
N ASN A 540 10.96 -13.96 10.71
CA ASN A 540 10.80 -12.72 9.96
C ASN A 540 10.87 -12.94 8.44
N TYR A 541 9.71 -13.23 7.86
CA TYR A 541 9.58 -13.41 6.41
C TYR A 541 9.93 -12.14 5.64
N LEU A 542 10.78 -12.29 4.64
CA LEU A 542 11.17 -11.19 3.78
C LEU A 542 10.33 -11.12 2.52
N PHE A 543 9.95 -9.89 2.13
CA PHE A 543 9.50 -9.64 0.77
C PHE A 543 10.65 -9.88 -0.22
N ALA A 544 10.35 -10.23 -1.48
CA ALA A 544 11.36 -10.51 -2.51
C ALA A 544 12.43 -9.41 -2.62
N GLU A 545 12.03 -8.14 -2.49
CA GLU A 545 12.94 -7.01 -2.53
C GLU A 545 13.86 -6.92 -1.30
N GLU A 546 13.36 -7.24 -0.11
CA GLU A 546 14.18 -7.30 1.11
C GLU A 546 15.23 -8.41 1.00
N THR A 547 14.87 -9.59 0.46
CA THR A 547 15.81 -10.69 0.20
C THR A 547 17.00 -10.23 -0.64
N LEU A 548 16.79 -9.35 -1.64
CA LEU A 548 17.86 -8.78 -2.46
C LEU A 548 18.83 -7.87 -1.66
N THR A 549 18.44 -7.42 -0.47
CA THR A 549 19.23 -6.53 0.39
C THR A 549 19.83 -7.20 1.61
N MET A 550 19.32 -8.37 2.02
CA MET A 550 19.84 -9.07 3.18
C MET A 550 21.15 -9.83 2.88
N PRO A 551 22.04 -10.01 3.87
CA PRO A 551 23.28 -10.77 3.69
C PRO A 551 23.04 -12.28 3.57
N ALA A 552 22.00 -12.79 4.20
CA ALA A 552 21.55 -14.17 4.13
C ALA A 552 20.02 -14.22 4.01
N SER A 553 19.51 -15.39 3.64
CA SER A 553 18.08 -15.69 3.51
C SER A 553 17.81 -17.18 3.66
N ASP A 554 16.61 -17.53 4.13
CA ASP A 554 16.17 -18.92 4.28
C ASP A 554 15.04 -19.32 3.32
N CYS A 555 14.18 -20.27 3.70
CA CYS A 555 13.41 -21.07 2.76
C CYS A 555 12.28 -20.31 2.08
N GLU A 556 11.52 -19.53 2.83
CA GLU A 556 10.41 -18.75 2.33
C GLU A 556 10.88 -17.53 1.55
N ASP A 557 11.91 -16.83 2.02
CA ASP A 557 12.53 -15.70 1.32
C ASP A 557 12.97 -16.11 -0.09
N ARG A 558 13.69 -17.23 -0.16
CA ARG A 558 14.18 -17.80 -1.41
C ARG A 558 13.03 -18.25 -2.30
N SER A 559 11.98 -18.83 -1.73
CA SER A 559 10.78 -19.26 -2.46
C SER A 559 10.00 -18.09 -3.04
N VAL A 560 9.81 -17.03 -2.26
CA VAL A 560 9.15 -15.79 -2.68
C VAL A 560 9.93 -15.11 -3.81
N LEU A 561 11.25 -14.93 -3.65
CA LEU A 561 12.09 -14.34 -4.69
C LEU A 561 12.11 -15.20 -5.97
N PHE A 562 12.25 -16.53 -5.83
CA PHE A 562 12.24 -17.45 -6.97
C PHE A 562 10.91 -17.42 -7.73
N ALA A 563 9.79 -17.47 -7.02
CA ALA A 563 8.46 -17.44 -7.63
C ALA A 563 8.21 -16.11 -8.37
N TRP A 564 8.67 -14.99 -7.81
CA TRP A 564 8.64 -13.70 -8.50
C TRP A 564 9.46 -13.73 -9.80
N LEU A 565 10.72 -14.19 -9.76
CA LEU A 565 11.58 -14.27 -10.94
C LEU A 565 10.96 -15.12 -12.06
N VAL A 566 10.41 -16.30 -11.73
CA VAL A 566 9.83 -17.21 -12.73
C VAL A 566 8.59 -16.59 -13.38
N ARG A 567 7.70 -15.96 -12.61
CA ARG A 567 6.51 -15.30 -13.16
C ARG A 567 6.88 -14.13 -14.05
N GLU A 568 7.74 -13.23 -13.59
CA GLU A 568 8.08 -12.00 -14.30
C GLU A 568 8.95 -12.23 -15.55
N LEU A 569 9.89 -13.18 -15.48
CA LEU A 569 10.82 -13.43 -16.59
C LEU A 569 10.32 -14.45 -17.60
N LEU A 570 9.54 -15.45 -17.15
CA LEU A 570 9.14 -16.59 -17.98
C LEU A 570 7.63 -16.67 -18.21
N GLY A 571 6.80 -15.93 -17.45
CA GLY A 571 5.35 -16.00 -17.55
C GLY A 571 4.76 -17.35 -17.15
N LEU A 572 5.52 -18.18 -16.41
CA LEU A 572 5.07 -19.49 -15.96
C LEU A 572 4.29 -19.37 -14.65
N GLU A 573 3.26 -20.20 -14.51
CA GLU A 573 2.52 -20.31 -13.25
C GLU A 573 3.37 -20.99 -12.18
N VAL A 574 3.33 -20.44 -10.97
CA VAL A 574 4.04 -20.93 -9.79
C VAL A 574 3.05 -21.06 -8.65
N VAL A 575 3.25 -22.07 -7.82
CA VAL A 575 2.59 -22.19 -6.51
C VAL A 575 3.64 -22.31 -5.42
N GLY A 576 3.34 -21.77 -4.24
CA GLY A 576 4.13 -22.04 -3.04
C GLY A 576 3.77 -23.40 -2.46
N LEU A 577 4.73 -24.04 -1.80
CA LEU A 577 4.56 -25.30 -1.10
C LEU A 577 4.91 -25.10 0.37
N ASP A 578 3.91 -25.24 1.23
CA ASP A 578 4.01 -25.04 2.67
C ASP A 578 4.08 -26.41 3.35
N TYR A 579 5.31 -26.86 3.62
CA TYR A 579 5.58 -28.07 4.39
C TYR A 579 5.77 -27.70 5.87
N PRO A 580 5.58 -28.65 6.81
CA PRO A 580 5.95 -28.43 8.20
C PRO A 580 7.44 -28.05 8.31
N GLY A 581 7.72 -26.80 8.71
CA GLY A 581 9.07 -26.27 8.90
C GLY A 581 9.86 -25.96 7.61
N HIS A 582 9.21 -25.92 6.43
CA HIS A 582 9.90 -25.63 5.18
C HIS A 582 8.98 -25.07 4.09
N ILE A 583 9.38 -23.97 3.46
CA ILE A 583 8.71 -23.40 2.29
C ILE A 583 9.53 -23.69 1.02
N ALA A 584 8.83 -24.14 -0.02
CA ALA A 584 9.38 -24.33 -1.36
C ALA A 584 8.43 -23.74 -2.42
N ALA A 585 8.77 -23.93 -3.70
CA ALA A 585 7.92 -23.57 -4.83
C ALA A 585 7.74 -24.75 -5.79
N ALA A 586 6.73 -24.68 -6.65
CA ALA A 586 6.57 -25.57 -7.79
C ALA A 586 6.08 -24.82 -9.04
N VAL A 587 6.60 -25.19 -10.20
CA VAL A 587 6.36 -24.50 -11.48
C VAL A 587 5.54 -25.37 -12.42
N ALA A 588 4.50 -24.80 -13.04
CA ALA A 588 3.78 -25.44 -14.13
C ALA A 588 4.49 -25.17 -15.46
N PHE A 589 5.14 -26.20 -15.99
CA PHE A 589 5.79 -26.18 -17.29
C PHE A 589 4.78 -26.47 -18.41
N SER A 590 5.00 -25.91 -19.61
CA SER A 590 4.18 -26.20 -20.79
C SER A 590 4.38 -27.62 -21.31
N LYS A 591 5.54 -28.23 -20.98
CA LYS A 591 5.87 -29.62 -21.30
C LYS A 591 6.18 -30.41 -20.03
N PRO A 592 5.84 -31.71 -19.97
CA PRO A 592 6.18 -32.54 -18.82
C PRO A 592 7.69 -32.52 -18.51
N VAL A 593 8.03 -32.18 -17.27
CA VAL A 593 9.40 -32.21 -16.76
C VAL A 593 9.54 -33.42 -15.81
N PRO A 594 10.54 -34.31 -15.98
CA PRO A 594 10.73 -35.45 -15.10
C PRO A 594 11.00 -35.06 -13.64
N GLY A 595 10.68 -35.97 -12.73
CA GLY A 595 10.88 -35.79 -11.29
C GLY A 595 9.59 -35.46 -10.54
N ASP A 596 9.76 -35.07 -9.29
CA ASP A 596 8.67 -34.91 -8.35
C ASP A 596 7.79 -33.71 -8.70
N SER A 597 6.48 -33.89 -8.49
CA SER A 597 5.47 -32.90 -8.85
C SER A 597 4.22 -33.10 -8.02
N ILE A 598 3.44 -32.04 -7.89
CA ILE A 598 2.09 -32.06 -7.34
C ILE A 598 1.05 -31.75 -8.42
N ALA A 599 -0.18 -32.21 -8.21
CA ALA A 599 -1.32 -31.81 -9.01
C ALA A 599 -2.13 -30.77 -8.23
N TYR A 600 -2.46 -29.65 -8.86
CA TYR A 600 -3.26 -28.59 -8.26
C TYR A 600 -4.12 -27.92 -9.34
N ASN A 601 -5.41 -27.74 -9.08
CA ASN A 601 -6.39 -27.16 -10.03
C ASN A 601 -6.29 -27.73 -11.45
N GLY A 602 -6.13 -29.05 -11.57
CA GLY A 602 -6.05 -29.75 -12.85
C GLY A 602 -4.73 -29.59 -13.62
N LYS A 603 -3.73 -28.89 -13.05
CA LYS A 603 -2.39 -28.71 -13.64
C LYS A 603 -1.33 -29.44 -12.82
N ARG A 604 -0.25 -29.83 -13.49
CA ARG A 604 0.93 -30.44 -12.88
C ARG A 604 1.98 -29.36 -12.60
N TYR A 605 2.39 -29.23 -11.34
CA TYR A 605 3.47 -28.34 -10.92
C TYR A 605 4.68 -29.18 -10.50
N THR A 606 5.81 -28.99 -11.17
CA THR A 606 7.07 -29.68 -10.85
C THR A 606 7.75 -28.97 -9.67
N ILE A 607 8.20 -29.71 -8.66
CA ILE A 607 8.84 -29.15 -7.47
C ILE A 607 10.16 -28.46 -7.83
N THR A 608 10.37 -27.25 -7.33
CA THR A 608 11.54 -26.39 -7.58
C THR A 608 11.95 -25.72 -6.28
N ASP A 609 12.77 -26.42 -5.49
CA ASP A 609 13.15 -25.98 -4.14
C ASP A 609 14.39 -25.08 -4.18
N PRO A 610 14.29 -23.78 -3.86
CA PRO A 610 15.41 -22.85 -3.92
C PRO A 610 16.35 -22.91 -2.71
N THR A 611 16.08 -23.83 -1.77
CA THR A 611 16.86 -24.07 -0.56
C THR A 611 17.55 -25.43 -0.61
N TYR A 612 17.18 -26.30 -1.57
CA TYR A 612 17.94 -27.51 -1.88
C TYR A 612 19.12 -27.19 -2.82
N ILE A 613 20.31 -26.90 -2.28
CA ILE A 613 21.48 -26.44 -3.05
C ILE A 613 21.84 -27.44 -4.15
N ASN A 614 22.19 -26.95 -5.34
CA ASN A 614 22.50 -27.75 -6.53
C ASN A 614 21.35 -28.57 -7.13
N ALA A 615 20.13 -28.49 -6.57
CA ALA A 615 18.97 -29.18 -7.11
C ALA A 615 18.46 -28.52 -8.39
N ASN A 616 17.96 -29.35 -9.30
CA ASN A 616 17.19 -28.92 -10.47
C ASN A 616 15.69 -29.13 -10.21
N ALA A 617 14.85 -28.53 -11.04
CA ALA A 617 13.42 -28.81 -11.07
C ALA A 617 13.16 -30.32 -11.13
N GLY A 618 12.20 -30.78 -10.32
CA GLY A 618 11.83 -32.18 -10.14
C GLY A 618 12.58 -32.89 -9.02
N MET A 619 13.43 -32.19 -8.26
CA MET A 619 14.12 -32.74 -7.09
C MET A 619 13.50 -32.18 -5.81
N THR A 620 12.94 -33.06 -4.98
CA THR A 620 12.47 -32.71 -3.64
C THR A 620 13.60 -32.82 -2.63
N MET A 621 13.62 -31.89 -1.68
CA MET A 621 14.52 -31.94 -0.53
C MET A 621 14.31 -33.25 0.27
N PRO A 622 15.34 -34.02 0.60
CA PRO A 622 15.20 -35.31 1.31
C PRO A 622 14.41 -35.23 2.61
N GLU A 623 14.55 -34.13 3.35
CA GLU A 623 13.97 -33.88 4.67
C GLU A 623 12.45 -33.73 4.61
N VAL A 624 11.90 -33.23 3.50
CA VAL A 624 10.46 -33.11 3.27
C VAL A 624 9.91 -34.21 2.36
N ALA A 625 10.76 -35.10 1.87
CA ALA A 625 10.34 -36.19 0.99
C ALA A 625 9.29 -37.06 1.69
N GLY A 626 8.19 -37.34 0.99
CA GLY A 626 7.07 -38.12 1.52
C GLY A 626 6.03 -37.31 2.34
N HIS A 627 6.30 -36.04 2.62
CA HIS A 627 5.31 -35.14 3.20
C HIS A 627 4.49 -34.49 2.08
N GLN A 628 3.19 -34.30 2.31
CA GLN A 628 2.32 -33.55 1.39
C GLN A 628 2.29 -32.09 1.83
N PRO A 629 2.70 -31.13 0.98
CA PRO A 629 2.62 -29.72 1.32
C PRO A 629 1.19 -29.21 1.23
N LYS A 630 0.87 -28.17 2.01
CA LYS A 630 -0.25 -27.30 1.69
C LYS A 630 0.15 -26.43 0.49
N VAL A 631 -0.68 -26.42 -0.55
CA VAL A 631 -0.43 -25.56 -1.71
C VAL A 631 -0.83 -24.13 -1.39
N VAL A 632 0.10 -23.20 -1.58
CA VAL A 632 -0.13 -21.76 -1.47
C VAL A 632 -0.39 -21.23 -2.87
N ALA A 633 -1.64 -20.83 -3.13
CA ALA A 633 -2.01 -20.24 -4.41
C ALA A 633 -1.36 -18.86 -4.54
N ILE A 634 -0.78 -18.60 -5.71
CA ILE A 634 -0.21 -17.30 -6.07
C ILE A 634 -1.11 -16.75 -7.19
N GLN A 635 -2.11 -15.96 -6.81
CA GLN A 635 -3.10 -15.39 -7.72
C GLN A 635 -3.09 -13.87 -7.68
#